data_AF-A0A0X3X4M2-F1
#
_entry.id   AF-A0A0X3X4M2-F1
#
_cell.length_a   1.000
_cell.length_b   1.000
_cell.length_c   1.000
_cell.angle_alpha   90.00
_cell.angle_beta   90.00
_cell.angle_gamma   90.00
#
_symmetry.space_group_name_H-M   'P 1'
#
loop_
_entity.id
_entity.type
_entity.pdbx_description
1 polymer ?
#
loop_
_entity_poly.entity_id
_entity_poly.type
_entity_poly.pdbx_seq_one_letter_code
_entity_poly.pdbx_strand_id
1 'polypeptide(L)'
;MWIDDNPGPAVDSCPPGNVCVYDALIPVGMTPEHRYYYYGSYNFVNETNDHTVWNNQTGGARALLCLGYNGTNCTVTIPAGQAFHGSLTPYNSIKLVP
;
A
#
# COMPACT_ATOMS: atom_id res chain seq x y z
N MET A 1 7.82 0.22 -11.64
CA MET A 1 7.32 -0.30 -10.34
C MET A 1 8.38 -1.17 -9.72
N TRP A 2 8.52 -1.13 -8.39
CA TRP A 2 9.39 -2.03 -7.62
C TRP A 2 8.82 -2.23 -6.21
N ILE A 3 9.21 -3.34 -5.58
CA ILE A 3 9.01 -3.57 -4.14
C ILE A 3 10.32 -3.22 -3.43
N ASP A 4 10.23 -2.42 -2.39
CA ASP A 4 11.35 -2.04 -1.53
C ASP A 4 11.24 -2.78 -0.18
N ASP A 5 12.29 -3.54 0.14
CA ASP A 5 12.41 -4.29 1.39
C ASP A 5 12.81 -3.40 2.58
N ASN A 6 13.25 -2.16 2.32
CA ASN A 6 13.67 -1.21 3.33
C ASN A 6 13.20 0.21 2.98
N PRO A 7 11.87 0.48 3.07
CA PRO A 7 11.27 1.75 2.66
C PRO A 7 11.79 2.99 3.41
N GLY A 8 12.61 2.81 4.45
CA GLY A 8 13.37 3.86 5.11
C GLY A 8 12.52 4.81 5.98
N PRO A 9 13.15 5.86 6.56
CA PRO A 9 12.47 6.87 7.40
C PRO A 9 11.52 7.78 6.60
N ALA A 10 11.47 7.62 5.27
CA ALA A 10 10.61 8.40 4.40
C ALA A 10 9.12 8.22 4.73
N VAL A 11 8.75 7.11 5.35
CA VAL A 11 7.36 6.73 5.63
C VAL A 11 6.98 6.79 7.12
N ASP A 12 7.75 7.47 7.96
CA ASP A 12 7.59 7.54 9.43
C ASP A 12 6.16 7.92 9.94
N SER A 13 5.31 8.48 9.08
CA SER A 13 3.93 8.85 9.40
C SER A 13 2.91 7.71 9.36
N CYS A 14 3.26 6.50 8.90
CA CYS A 14 2.34 5.36 8.94
C CYS A 14 2.46 4.62 10.29
N PRO A 15 1.39 4.54 11.09
CA PRO A 15 1.45 3.84 12.38
C PRO A 15 1.66 2.33 12.21
N PRO A 16 2.41 1.66 13.12
CA PRO A 16 2.53 0.21 13.12
C PRO A 16 1.16 -0.49 13.08
N GLY A 17 1.06 -1.56 12.30
CA GLY A 17 -0.19 -2.30 12.08
C GLY A 17 -1.05 -1.76 10.94
N ASN A 18 -0.62 -0.71 10.22
CA ASN A 18 -1.38 -0.13 9.11
C ASN A 18 -0.70 -0.38 7.76
N VAL A 19 -1.51 -0.34 6.70
CA VAL A 19 -1.05 -0.10 5.34
C VAL A 19 -1.36 1.34 4.98
N CYS A 20 -0.38 2.08 4.48
CA CYS A 20 -0.53 3.48 4.12
C CYS A 20 -0.24 3.72 2.65
N VAL A 21 -1.02 4.60 2.03
CA VAL A 21 -0.88 5.01 0.63
C VAL A 21 -0.48 6.48 0.60
N TYR A 22 0.51 6.79 -0.24
CA TYR A 22 1.04 8.14 -0.43
C TYR A 22 1.05 8.47 -1.93
N ASP A 23 0.53 9.63 -2.32
CA ASP A 23 0.60 10.19 -3.68
C ASP A 23 2.01 10.74 -4.00
N ALA A 24 3.02 9.88 -3.89
CA ALA A 24 4.40 10.12 -4.30
C ALA A 24 5.21 8.82 -4.36
N LEU A 25 6.21 8.74 -5.24
CA LEU A 25 7.20 7.64 -5.24
C LEU A 25 8.15 7.68 -4.04
N ILE A 26 8.39 8.86 -3.46
CA ILE A 26 9.36 9.06 -2.37
C ILE A 26 8.69 9.98 -1.33
N PRO A 27 7.94 9.42 -0.35
CA PRO A 27 7.03 10.20 0.48
C PRO A 27 7.67 10.84 1.72
N VAL A 28 8.91 11.33 1.63
CA VAL A 28 9.68 11.85 2.79
C VAL A 28 8.95 13.02 3.47
N GLY A 29 8.58 12.81 4.74
CA GLY A 29 7.88 13.82 5.55
C GLY A 29 6.42 14.07 5.11
N MET A 30 5.87 13.23 4.23
CA MET A 30 4.50 13.33 3.78
C MET A 30 3.54 12.62 4.73
N THR A 31 2.28 13.02 4.68
CA THR A 31 1.18 12.31 5.35
C THR A 31 0.51 11.40 4.32
N PRO A 32 0.21 10.13 4.66
CA PRO A 32 -0.50 9.26 3.73
C PRO A 32 -1.92 9.74 3.54
N GLU A 33 -2.42 9.63 2.32
CA GLU A 33 -3.80 9.97 1.97
C GLU A 33 -4.78 8.89 2.44
N HIS A 34 -4.34 7.62 2.46
CA HIS A 34 -5.11 6.50 3.00
C HIS A 34 -4.35 5.75 4.08
N ARG A 35 -5.09 5.28 5.08
CA ARG A 35 -4.61 4.38 6.14
C ARG A 35 -5.60 3.25 6.34
N TYR A 36 -5.13 2.02 6.20
CA TYR A 36 -5.94 0.82 6.34
C TYR A 36 -5.40 -0.03 7.50
N TYR A 37 -6.23 -0.29 8.49
CA TYR A 37 -5.88 -1.09 9.66
C TYR A 37 -6.53 -2.48 9.64
N TYR A 38 -7.83 -2.54 9.33
CA TYR A 38 -8.56 -3.80 9.38
C TYR A 38 -8.29 -4.65 8.13
N TYR A 39 -8.28 -5.97 8.31
CA TYR A 39 -8.26 -6.91 7.19
C TYR A 39 -9.55 -6.80 6.39
N GLY A 40 -9.45 -7.02 5.08
CA GLY A 40 -10.55 -6.82 4.14
C GLY A 40 -10.08 -6.18 2.84
N SER A 41 -11.03 -5.80 1.99
CA SER A 41 -10.75 -5.09 0.75
C SER A 41 -11.28 -3.66 0.79
N TYR A 42 -10.52 -2.75 0.20
CA TYR A 42 -10.82 -1.32 0.10
C TYR A 42 -10.70 -0.91 -1.37
N ASN A 43 -11.75 -0.31 -1.91
CA ASN A 43 -11.74 0.18 -3.28
C ASN A 43 -11.02 1.52 -3.35
N PHE A 44 -10.19 1.67 -4.37
CA PHE A 44 -9.58 2.94 -4.70
C PHE A 44 -10.59 3.82 -5.41
N VAL A 45 -10.50 5.13 -5.16
CA VAL A 45 -11.34 6.14 -5.82
C VAL A 45 -10.41 7.24 -6.30
N ASN A 46 -10.21 7.31 -7.62
CA ASN A 46 -9.32 8.28 -8.27
C ASN A 46 -7.83 8.18 -7.89
N GLU A 47 -7.36 7.01 -7.45
CA GLU A 47 -5.92 6.74 -7.24
C GLU A 47 -5.22 6.60 -8.59
N THR A 48 -4.59 7.68 -9.04
CA THR A 48 -3.96 7.77 -10.38
C THR A 48 -2.57 8.36 -10.26
N ASN A 49 -1.66 7.99 -11.16
CA ASN A 49 -0.22 8.32 -11.11
C ASN A 49 0.52 7.50 -10.06
N ASP A 50 1.74 7.91 -9.76
CA ASP A 50 2.71 7.15 -8.98
C ASP A 50 2.53 7.35 -7.48
N HIS A 51 2.44 6.23 -6.77
CA HIS A 51 2.25 6.20 -5.33
C HIS A 51 3.29 5.30 -4.65
N THR A 52 3.35 5.47 -3.34
CA THR A 52 3.98 4.52 -2.43
C THR A 52 2.90 3.86 -1.59
N VAL A 53 2.87 2.53 -1.57
CA VAL A 53 2.02 1.74 -0.67
C VAL A 53 2.92 1.03 0.31
N TRP A 54 2.97 1.50 1.56
CA TRP A 54 3.77 0.89 2.61
C TRP A 54 2.92 -0.03 3.47
N ASN A 55 3.32 -1.29 3.57
CA ASN A 55 2.75 -2.22 4.52
C ASN A 55 3.53 -2.18 5.85
N ASN A 56 3.16 -1.26 6.76
CA ASN A 56 3.72 -1.20 8.12
C ASN A 56 3.01 -2.16 9.09
N GLN A 57 2.35 -3.20 8.59
CA GLN A 57 1.83 -4.26 9.43
C GLN A 57 2.97 -5.15 9.91
N THR A 58 2.68 -6.02 10.88
CA THR A 58 3.65 -6.94 11.49
C THR A 58 3.24 -8.40 11.26
N GLY A 59 4.19 -9.34 11.43
CA GLY A 59 3.93 -10.76 11.27
C GLY A 59 3.84 -11.19 9.81
N GLY A 60 2.98 -12.15 9.50
CA GLY A 60 2.77 -12.68 8.14
C GLY A 60 1.86 -11.84 7.24
N ALA A 61 1.40 -10.69 7.73
CA ALA A 61 0.39 -9.86 7.08
C ALA A 61 0.86 -9.37 5.70
N ARG A 62 -0.08 -9.27 4.76
CA ARG A 62 0.17 -8.84 3.39
C ARG A 62 -0.85 -7.83 2.93
N ALA A 63 -0.38 -6.83 2.18
CA ALA A 63 -1.22 -5.95 1.38
C ALA A 63 -1.16 -6.39 -0.08
N LEU A 64 -2.31 -6.55 -0.72
CA LEU A 64 -2.43 -7.03 -2.09
C LEU A 64 -3.03 -5.94 -2.96
N LEU A 65 -2.34 -5.53 -4.03
CA LEU A 65 -2.92 -4.61 -5.01
C LEU A 65 -3.66 -5.40 -6.07
N CYS A 66 -4.89 -4.98 -6.35
CA CYS A 66 -5.83 -5.76 -7.14
C CYS A 66 -6.37 -4.95 -8.32
N LEU A 67 -6.34 -5.56 -9.50
CA LEU A 67 -6.82 -4.96 -10.75
C LEU A 67 -8.34 -4.85 -10.78
N GLY A 68 -9.06 -5.67 -10.01
CA GLY A 68 -10.50 -5.59 -9.86
C GLY A 68 -10.92 -4.86 -8.58
N TYR A 69 -12.19 -4.51 -8.49
CA TYR A 69 -12.79 -4.00 -7.26
C TYR A 69 -12.99 -5.12 -6.22
N ASN A 70 -13.17 -4.73 -4.97
CA ASN A 70 -13.46 -5.58 -3.82
C ASN A 70 -12.40 -6.67 -3.55
N GLY A 71 -11.14 -6.42 -3.92
CA GLY A 71 -10.03 -7.34 -3.67
C GLY A 71 -10.01 -8.54 -4.63
N THR A 72 -10.39 -8.33 -5.89
CA THR A 72 -10.40 -9.36 -6.94
C THR A 72 -9.25 -9.15 -7.93
N ASN A 73 -8.67 -10.24 -8.45
CA ASN A 73 -7.54 -10.20 -9.39
C ASN A 73 -6.31 -9.45 -8.84
N CYS A 74 -5.78 -9.93 -7.71
CA CYS A 74 -4.62 -9.34 -7.05
C CYS A 74 -3.31 -9.85 -7.65
N THR A 75 -2.52 -8.94 -8.21
CA THR A 75 -1.31 -9.26 -8.99
C THR A 75 -0.03 -8.83 -8.28
N VAL A 76 -0.12 -7.95 -7.27
CA VAL A 76 1.02 -7.53 -6.45
C VAL A 76 0.77 -7.92 -5.01
N THR A 77 1.80 -8.46 -4.36
CA THR A 77 1.83 -8.73 -2.93
C THR A 77 2.92 -7.89 -2.29
N ILE A 78 2.56 -7.19 -1.21
CA ILE A 78 3.45 -6.36 -0.41
C ILE A 78 3.53 -7.01 0.98
N PRO A 79 4.59 -7.75 1.29
CA PRO A 79 4.84 -8.30 2.62
C PRO A 79 4.93 -7.24 3.71
N ALA A 80 4.70 -7.65 4.96
CA ALA A 80 4.92 -6.82 6.14
C ALA A 80 6.34 -6.21 6.14
N GLY A 81 6.43 -4.92 6.42
CA GLY A 81 7.67 -4.15 6.43
C GLY A 81 8.12 -3.63 5.05
N GLN A 82 7.49 -4.06 3.96
CA GLN A 82 7.88 -3.69 2.60
C GLN A 82 6.96 -2.62 2.00
N ALA A 83 7.44 -1.93 0.97
CA ALA A 83 6.64 -0.95 0.23
C ALA A 83 6.61 -1.24 -1.27
N PHE A 84 5.50 -0.93 -1.91
CA PHE A 84 5.40 -0.83 -3.36
C PHE A 84 5.59 0.62 -3.79
N HIS A 85 6.36 0.83 -4.85
CA HIS A 85 6.49 2.12 -5.52
C HIS A 85 6.12 1.99 -6.99
N GLY A 86 5.19 2.81 -7.45
CA GLY A 86 4.79 2.87 -8.85
C GLY A 86 3.35 3.33 -9.04
N SER A 87 2.90 3.30 -10.29
CA SER A 87 1.56 3.76 -10.62
C SER A 87 0.47 2.90 -9.98
N LEU A 88 -0.47 3.54 -9.28
CA LEU A 88 -1.69 2.91 -8.79
C LEU A 88 -2.84 2.94 -9.79
N THR A 89 -2.71 3.70 -10.89
CA THR A 89 -3.71 3.79 -11.96
C THR A 89 -4.31 2.44 -12.42
N PRO A 90 -3.55 1.33 -12.58
CA PRO A 90 -4.14 0.07 -13.03
C PRO A 90 -4.89 -0.70 -11.93
N TYR A 91 -4.77 -0.32 -10.66
CA TYR A 91 -5.37 -1.02 -9.53
C TYR A 91 -6.66 -0.34 -9.10
N ASN A 92 -7.68 -1.15 -8.84
CA ASN A 92 -9.00 -0.68 -8.43
C ASN A 92 -9.27 -0.94 -6.94
N SER A 93 -8.47 -1.78 -6.29
CA SER A 93 -8.59 -2.02 -4.85
C SER A 93 -7.29 -2.52 -4.22
N ILE A 94 -7.24 -2.42 -2.89
CA ILE A 94 -6.23 -3.05 -2.05
C ILE A 94 -6.91 -4.03 -1.09
N LYS A 95 -6.27 -5.17 -0.83
CA LYS A 95 -6.75 -6.18 0.11
C LYS A 95 -5.70 -6.48 1.17
N LEU A 96 -6.08 -6.33 2.44
CA LEU A 96 -5.26 -6.64 3.60
C LEU A 96 -5.62 -8.05 4.09
N VAL A 97 -4.61 -8.89 4.28
CA VAL A 97 -4.76 -10.26 4.79
C VAL A 97 -3.75 -10.54 5.90
N PRO A 98 -4.07 -11.44 6.85
CA PRO A 98 -3.11 -11.92 7.84
C PRO A 98 -1.97 -12.74 7.22
#